data_AF-A0A8I6YG12-F1
#
_entry.id   AF-A0A8I6YG12-F1
#
_cell.length_a   1.000
_cell.length_b   1.000
_cell.length_c   1.000
_cell.angle_alpha   90.00
_cell.angle_beta   90.00
_cell.angle_gamma   90.00
#
_symmetry.space_group_name_H-M   'P 1'
#
loop_
_entity.id
_entity.type
_entity.pdbx_description
1 polymer ?
#
loop_
_entity_poly.entity_id
_entity_poly.type
_entity_poly.pdbx_seq_one_letter_code
_entity_poly.pdbx_strand_id
1 'polypeptide(L)'
;MEGFTITSPKDWELEDRKGGCSRNTLFDWIANKSTTHTTDKFYSLSCVKFPENAPKLEAVASASHCAQVCLSDCSCTAYSFNDGRCSIWHNELLNTRALECSGNSSSTVEILYLCVSAKD
;
A
#
# COMPACT_ATOMS: atom_id res chain seq x y z
N MET A 1 3.46 10.01 6.49
CA MET A 1 2.69 9.73 5.25
C MET A 1 1.24 10.01 5.58
N GLU A 2 0.47 10.62 4.67
CA GLU A 2 -0.96 10.84 4.90
C GLU A 2 -1.65 9.48 5.20
N GLY A 3 -2.53 9.46 6.19
CA GLY A 3 -3.16 8.23 6.69
C GLY A 3 -2.31 7.35 7.62
N PHE A 4 -1.07 7.73 7.97
CA PHE A 4 -0.22 6.97 8.89
C PHE A 4 0.51 7.84 9.92
N THR A 5 0.66 7.31 11.13
CA THR A 5 1.40 7.92 12.25
C THR A 5 2.51 6.99 12.74
N ILE A 6 3.62 7.57 13.19
CA ILE A 6 4.74 6.82 13.78
C ILE A 6 4.28 6.10 15.06
N THR A 7 4.64 4.82 15.20
CA THR A 7 4.15 4.01 16.35
C THR A 7 4.83 4.41 17.66
N SER A 8 6.10 4.81 17.60
CA SER A 8 6.89 5.22 18.77
C SER A 8 7.67 6.50 18.48
N PRO A 9 7.17 7.67 18.92
CA PRO A 9 7.89 8.93 18.76
C PRO A 9 9.25 8.94 19.46
N LYS A 10 9.37 8.28 20.62
CA LYS A 10 10.62 8.20 21.39
C LYS A 10 11.71 7.44 20.64
N ASP A 11 11.37 6.30 20.05
CA ASP A 11 12.32 5.52 19.25
C ASP A 11 12.69 6.29 17.98
N TRP A 12 11.71 6.99 17.39
CA TRP A 12 11.92 7.82 16.21
C TRP A 12 12.92 8.96 16.43
N GLU A 13 12.88 9.60 17.61
CA GLU A 13 13.83 10.62 18.06
C GLU A 13 15.26 10.05 18.21
N LEU A 14 15.39 8.76 18.53
CA LEU A 14 16.65 8.04 18.64
C LEU A 14 17.10 7.38 17.31
N GLU A 15 16.47 7.76 16.20
CA GLU A 15 16.67 7.16 14.88
C GLU A 15 16.35 5.65 14.79
N ASP A 16 15.70 5.07 15.81
CA ASP A 16 15.19 3.70 15.76
C ASP A 16 13.83 3.68 15.05
N ARG A 17 13.83 3.11 13.84
CA ARG A 17 12.66 3.03 12.96
C ARG A 17 11.98 1.66 12.96
N LYS A 18 12.40 0.74 13.83
CA LYS A 18 11.86 -0.64 13.88
C LYS A 18 10.36 -0.69 14.20
N GLY A 19 9.85 0.28 14.97
CA GLY A 19 8.43 0.36 15.31
C GLY A 19 7.51 0.76 14.15
N GLY A 20 8.08 1.24 13.04
CA GLY A 20 7.33 1.58 11.83
C GLY A 20 6.24 2.63 12.04
N CYS A 21 5.20 2.53 11.22
CA CYS A 21 4.04 3.41 11.23
C CYS A 21 2.75 2.57 11.30
N SER A 22 1.74 3.10 11.98
CA SER A 22 0.39 2.54 12.05
C SER A 22 -0.59 3.41 11.27
N ARG A 23 -1.66 2.82 10.74
CA ARG A 23 -2.76 3.58 10.11
C ARG A 23 -3.43 4.50 11.12
N ASN A 24 -3.83 5.69 10.66
CA ASN A 24 -4.57 6.67 11.49
C ASN A 24 -6.00 6.19 11.76
N THR A 25 -6.69 5.76 10.70
CA THR A 25 -8.07 5.28 10.77
C THR A 25 -8.10 3.75 10.75
N LEU A 26 -8.82 3.15 11.71
CA LEU A 26 -9.08 1.70 11.72
C LEU A 26 -9.97 1.32 10.54
N PHE A 27 -9.74 0.14 9.97
CA PHE A 27 -10.50 -0.38 8.83
C PHE A 27 -12.01 -0.28 9.06
N ASP A 28 -12.75 0.29 8.09
CA ASP A 28 -14.21 0.35 8.12
C ASP A 28 -14.85 -1.05 8.26
N TRP A 29 -14.16 -2.11 7.83
CA TRP A 29 -14.55 -3.51 8.02
C TRP A 29 -14.68 -3.92 9.50
N ILE A 30 -13.75 -3.48 10.37
CA ILE A 30 -13.80 -3.81 11.79
C ILE A 30 -14.99 -3.09 12.45
N ALA A 31 -15.30 -1.88 11.99
CA ALA A 31 -16.42 -1.09 12.48
C ALA A 31 -17.77 -1.64 11.97
N ASN A 32 -17.84 -2.15 10.73
CA ASN A 32 -19.06 -2.66 10.11
C ASN A 32 -18.82 -4.07 9.54
N LYS A 33 -19.09 -5.11 10.36
CA LYS A 33 -19.02 -6.55 9.99
C LYS A 33 -19.96 -6.97 8.83
N SER A 34 -20.65 -6.04 8.18
CA SER A 34 -21.68 -6.30 7.16
C SER A 34 -21.27 -5.93 5.74
N THR A 35 -20.16 -5.22 5.53
CA THR A 35 -19.76 -4.73 4.20
C THR A 35 -18.64 -5.58 3.61
N THR A 36 -18.94 -6.38 2.58
CA THR A 36 -17.99 -7.25 1.84
C THR A 36 -16.91 -6.51 1.04
N HIS A 37 -16.93 -5.17 1.05
CA HIS A 37 -16.04 -4.31 0.26
C HIS A 37 -15.59 -3.12 1.11
N THR A 38 -14.32 -2.73 0.98
CA THR A 38 -13.81 -1.53 1.64
C THR A 38 -14.16 -0.28 0.82
N THR A 39 -14.44 0.83 1.50
CA THR A 39 -14.55 2.16 0.89
C THR A 39 -13.21 2.86 0.81
N ASP A 40 -12.11 2.14 1.03
CA ASP A 40 -10.77 2.70 1.05
C ASP A 40 -10.39 3.26 -0.32
N LYS A 41 -9.53 4.27 -0.30
CA LYS A 41 -8.95 4.88 -1.50
C LYS A 41 -7.50 4.43 -1.66
N PHE A 42 -6.92 4.72 -2.83
CA PHE A 42 -5.52 4.40 -3.11
C PHE A 42 -4.67 5.66 -3.20
N TYR A 43 -3.55 5.66 -2.47
CA TYR A 43 -2.50 6.67 -2.56
C TYR A 43 -1.35 6.15 -3.42
N SER A 44 -1.00 6.86 -4.50
CA SER A 44 0.05 6.44 -5.43
C SER A 44 1.44 6.85 -4.94
N LEU A 45 2.31 5.86 -4.76
CA LEU A 45 3.73 6.03 -4.47
C LEU A 45 4.54 5.67 -5.71
N SER A 46 5.13 6.67 -6.35
CA SER A 46 6.10 6.49 -7.43
C SER A 46 7.52 6.37 -6.88
N CYS A 47 8.42 5.81 -7.70
CA CYS A 47 9.85 5.68 -7.37
C CYS A 47 10.04 5.05 -5.99
N VAL A 48 9.40 3.90 -5.77
CA VAL A 48 9.40 3.23 -4.48
C VAL A 48 10.04 1.86 -4.65
N LYS A 49 10.88 1.46 -3.70
CA LYS A 49 11.26 0.06 -3.58
C LYS A 49 10.04 -0.69 -3.03
N PHE A 50 9.56 -1.68 -3.78
CA PHE A 50 8.46 -2.52 -3.33
C PHE A 50 8.74 -3.21 -1.99
N PRO A 51 7.67 -3.53 -1.24
CA PRO A 51 7.78 -4.27 0.01
C PRO A 51 8.53 -5.59 -0.20
N GLU A 52 9.33 -5.98 0.79
CA GLU A 52 10.11 -7.22 0.72
C GLU A 52 9.24 -8.48 0.86
N ASN A 53 8.09 -8.37 1.50
CA ASN A 53 7.11 -9.46 1.54
C ASN A 53 6.57 -9.74 0.13
N ALA A 54 6.51 -11.03 -0.20
CA ALA A 54 6.09 -11.48 -1.52
C ALA A 54 4.62 -11.09 -1.77
N PRO A 55 4.32 -10.41 -2.90
CA PRO A 55 2.94 -10.17 -3.28
C PRO A 55 2.27 -11.45 -3.76
N LYS A 56 0.95 -11.51 -3.62
CA LYS A 56 0.12 -12.44 -4.40
C LYS A 56 0.08 -11.94 -5.85
N LEU A 57 0.41 -12.82 -6.78
CA LEU A 57 0.34 -12.52 -8.21
C LEU A 57 -1.01 -12.95 -8.77
N GLU A 58 -1.70 -12.04 -9.42
CA GLU A 58 -2.95 -12.29 -10.12
C GLU A 58 -2.82 -11.88 -11.60
N ALA A 59 -3.29 -12.73 -12.49
CA ALA A 59 -3.38 -12.41 -13.92
C ALA A 59 -4.69 -11.65 -14.15
N VAL A 60 -4.60 -10.33 -14.28
CA VAL A 60 -5.77 -9.46 -14.47
C VAL A 60 -5.63 -8.63 -15.73
N ALA A 61 -6.77 -8.25 -16.31
CA ALA A 61 -6.81 -7.51 -17.56
C ALA A 61 -6.39 -6.03 -17.43
N SER A 62 -6.45 -5.43 -16.24
CA SER A 62 -6.19 -4.01 -16.04
C SER A 62 -5.82 -3.63 -14.59
N ALA A 63 -5.22 -2.44 -14.43
CA ALA A 63 -4.97 -1.83 -13.12
C ALA A 63 -6.27 -1.62 -12.32
N SER A 64 -7.38 -1.27 -12.97
CA SER A 64 -8.68 -1.11 -12.32
C SER A 64 -9.20 -2.42 -11.74
N HIS A 65 -9.00 -3.54 -12.43
CA HIS A 65 -9.36 -4.86 -11.91
C HIS A 65 -8.46 -5.23 -10.73
N CYS A 66 -7.15 -4.94 -10.80
CA CYS A 66 -6.22 -5.14 -9.67
C CYS A 66 -6.68 -4.37 -8.41
N ALA A 67 -7.11 -3.12 -8.58
CA ALA A 67 -7.67 -2.31 -7.51
C ALA A 67 -8.94 -2.93 -6.90
N GLN A 68 -9.85 -3.43 -7.75
CA GLN A 68 -11.08 -4.08 -7.29
C GLN A 68 -10.82 -5.36 -6.50
N VAL A 69 -9.85 -6.18 -6.95
CA VAL A 69 -9.44 -7.39 -6.21
C VAL A 69 -8.91 -6.99 -4.84
N CYS A 70 -8.03 -5.98 -4.77
CA CYS A 70 -7.53 -5.47 -3.49
C CYS A 70 -8.65 -4.95 -2.58
N LEU A 71 -9.59 -4.13 -3.08
CA LEU A 71 -10.73 -3.62 -2.30
C LEU A 71 -11.73 -4.69 -1.86
N SER A 72 -11.71 -5.87 -2.48
CA SER A 72 -12.52 -7.03 -2.08
C SER A 72 -11.87 -7.87 -0.98
N ASP A 73 -10.60 -7.65 -0.66
CA ASP A 73 -9.86 -8.34 0.40
C ASP A 73 -9.48 -7.34 1.50
N CYS A 74 -10.08 -7.49 2.68
CA CYS A 74 -9.84 -6.58 3.81
C CYS A 74 -8.42 -6.66 4.37
N SER A 75 -7.66 -7.70 4.02
CA SER A 75 -6.25 -7.79 4.38
C SER A 75 -5.34 -7.10 3.36
N CYS A 76 -5.85 -6.70 2.19
CA CYS A 76 -5.06 -6.00 1.19
C CYS A 76 -4.60 -4.63 1.72
N THR A 77 -3.31 -4.36 1.56
CA THR A 77 -2.70 -3.08 1.97
C THR A 77 -2.09 -2.30 0.84
N ALA A 78 -1.66 -2.96 -0.24
CA ALA A 78 -1.22 -2.28 -1.44
C ALA A 78 -1.37 -3.16 -2.68
N TYR A 79 -1.42 -2.55 -3.85
CA TYR A 79 -1.24 -3.25 -5.11
C TYR A 79 -0.29 -2.52 -6.06
N SER A 80 0.20 -3.22 -7.06
CA SER A 80 0.88 -2.65 -8.22
C SER A 80 0.44 -3.38 -9.46
N PHE A 81 0.40 -2.67 -10.58
CA PHE A 81 0.05 -3.23 -11.87
C PHE A 81 1.11 -2.84 -12.89
N ASN A 82 1.76 -3.84 -13.48
CA ASN A 82 2.76 -3.64 -14.52
C ASN A 82 2.64 -4.78 -15.55
N ASP A 83 2.61 -4.44 -16.83
CA ASP A 83 2.67 -5.41 -17.93
C ASP A 83 1.68 -6.58 -17.78
N GLY A 84 0.41 -6.27 -17.51
CA GLY A 84 -0.65 -7.28 -17.34
C GLY A 84 -0.58 -8.10 -16.04
N ARG A 85 0.35 -7.79 -15.13
CA ARG A 85 0.53 -8.49 -13.86
C ARG A 85 0.08 -7.61 -12.70
N CYS A 86 -0.80 -8.15 -11.88
CA CYS A 86 -1.23 -7.54 -10.62
C CYS A 86 -0.45 -8.17 -9.47
N SER A 87 0.22 -7.33 -8.69
CA SER A 87 0.91 -7.70 -7.46
C SER A 87 0.11 -7.14 -6.29
N ILE A 88 -0.33 -7.98 -5.37
CA ILE A 88 -1.16 -7.59 -4.23
C ILE A 88 -0.44 -7.93 -2.93
N TRP A 89 -0.23 -6.93 -2.09
CA TRP A 89 0.31 -7.10 -0.74
C TRP A 89 -0.81 -7.11 0.28
N HIS A 90 -0.63 -7.96 1.29
CA HIS A 90 -1.55 -8.08 2.41
C HIS A 90 -0.80 -7.77 3.72
N ASN A 91 -1.53 -7.28 4.70
CA ASN A 91 -1.03 -6.92 6.03
C ASN A 91 0.11 -5.89 5.96
N GLU A 92 1.16 -6.06 6.77
CA GLU A 92 2.23 -5.08 6.88
C GLU A 92 3.09 -5.00 5.61
N LEU A 93 3.53 -3.79 5.29
CA LEU A 93 4.49 -3.53 4.22
C LEU A 93 5.87 -3.37 4.83
N LEU A 94 6.76 -4.33 4.55
CA LEU A 94 8.09 -4.37 5.17
C LEU A 94 9.14 -3.80 4.22
N ASN A 95 10.03 -2.95 4.75
CA ASN A 95 11.19 -2.41 4.04
C ASN A 95 10.88 -1.63 2.74
N THR A 96 9.68 -1.03 2.65
CA THR A 96 9.35 -0.04 1.61
C THR A 96 10.14 1.25 1.82
N ARG A 97 10.77 1.77 0.77
CA ARG A 97 11.54 3.02 0.81
C ARG A 97 11.36 3.83 -0.47
N ALA A 98 11.36 5.15 -0.34
CA ALA A 98 11.45 6.04 -1.49
C ALA A 98 12.82 5.91 -2.17
N LEU A 99 12.83 6.04 -3.49
CA LEU A 99 14.00 6.07 -4.36
C LEU A 99 14.08 7.45 -5.01
N GLU A 100 15.28 7.85 -5.42
CA GLU A 100 15.50 9.05 -6.22
C GLU A 100 14.86 8.88 -7.61
N CYS A 101 13.87 9.72 -7.95
CA CYS A 101 13.31 9.76 -9.29
C CYS A 101 14.31 10.42 -10.25
N SER A 102 15.27 9.67 -10.79
CA SER A 102 16.11 10.18 -11.88
C SER A 102 15.27 10.31 -13.14
N GLY A 103 15.07 11.54 -13.63
CA GLY A 103 14.21 11.88 -14.76
C GLY A 103 14.67 11.38 -16.13
N ASN A 104 15.48 10.32 -16.20
CA ASN A 104 16.05 9.82 -17.44
C ASN A 104 16.16 8.28 -17.46
N SER A 105 15.01 7.60 -17.48
CA SER A 105 14.94 6.25 -18.06
C SER A 105 13.52 5.98 -18.53
N SER A 106 13.40 5.51 -19.78
CA SER A 106 12.15 5.15 -20.45
C SER A 106 11.48 3.88 -19.85
N SER A 107 11.78 3.55 -18.59
CA SER A 107 11.13 2.48 -17.84
C SER A 107 9.85 3.02 -17.23
N THR A 108 8.75 2.30 -17.41
CA THR A 108 7.52 2.49 -16.66
C THR A 108 7.85 2.68 -15.19
N VAL A 109 7.61 3.88 -14.64
CA VAL A 109 7.83 4.14 -13.22
C VAL A 109 6.97 3.16 -12.46
N GLU A 110 7.59 2.30 -11.66
CA GLU A 110 6.87 1.35 -10.82
C GLU A 110 6.08 2.15 -9.77
N ILE A 111 4.76 2.02 -9.81
CA ILE A 111 3.84 2.68 -8.87
C ILE A 111 3.32 1.63 -7.90
N LEU A 112 3.43 1.92 -6.61
CA LEU A 112 2.75 1.20 -5.54
C LEU A 112 1.50 1.99 -5.14
N TYR A 113 0.33 1.38 -5.26
CA TYR A 113 -0.93 1.95 -4.81
C TYR A 113 -1.22 1.47 -3.40
N LEU A 114 -1.04 2.34 -2.42
CA LEU A 114 -1.27 2.07 -1.01
C LEU A 114 -2.75 2.26 -0.68
N CYS A 115 -3.39 1.23 -0.13
CA CYS A 115 -4.76 1.31 0.37
C CYS A 115 -4.79 2.20 1.63
N VAL A 116 -5.63 3.24 1.69
CA VAL A 116 -5.78 4.15 2.83
C VAL A 116 -7.26 4.43 3.07
N SER A 117 -7.66 4.77 4.30
CA SER A 117 -9.09 5.05 4.55
C SER A 117 -9.56 6.21 3.70
N ALA A 118 -10.80 6.18 3.21
CA ALA A 118 -11.40 7.34 2.55
C ALA A 118 -11.59 8.54 3.50
N LYS A 119 -11.51 8.33 4.81
CA LYS A 119 -11.59 9.37 5.84
C LYS A 119 -10.25 10.03 6.15
N ASP A 120 -9.15 9.41 5.73
CA ASP A 120 -7.79 9.96 5.83
C ASP A 120 -7.54 10.94 4.68
#